data_AF-T1AC91-F1
#
_entry.id   AF-T1AC91-F1
#
_cell.length_a   1.000
_cell.length_b   1.000
_cell.length_c   1.000
_cell.angle_alpha   90.00
_cell.angle_beta   90.00
_cell.angle_gamma   90.00
#
_symmetry.space_group_name_H-M   'P 1'
#
loop_
_entity.id
_entity.type
_entity.pdbx_description
1 polymer ?
#
loop_
_entity_poly.entity_id
_entity_poly.type
_entity_poly.pdbx_seq_one_letter_code
_entity_poly.pdbx_strand_id
1 'polypeptide(L)'
;MKIADSVKNSNDVVKIVAELDSMGIQSFLGGSNSFLPRKSMPDKKNSSIYALYLNQGGLSLPDRSYYLDKKFENVLKEYSDHVEKMFLLFGHKKKGAAEARKAVLDIETELAKASISRAELRDQEKKLVNKIN
;
A
#
# COMPACT_ATOMS: atom_id res chain seq x y z
N MET A 1 -0.99 -18.47 9.03
CA MET A 1 -0.60 -17.35 8.14
C MET A 1 0.84 -17.61 7.69
N LYS A 2 1.03 -18.36 6.59
CA LYS A 2 2.33 -18.84 6.07
C LYS A 2 2.69 -18.27 4.69
N ILE A 3 1.91 -17.30 4.20
CA ILE A 3 1.95 -16.84 2.81
C ILE A 3 3.14 -15.90 2.56
N ALA A 4 3.53 -15.12 3.57
CA ALA A 4 4.68 -14.20 3.47
C ALA A 4 6.02 -14.96 3.35
N ASP A 5 6.19 -16.06 4.07
CA ASP A 5 7.45 -16.84 4.08
C ASP A 5 7.67 -17.65 2.79
N SER A 6 6.65 -17.78 1.94
CA SER A 6 6.74 -18.52 0.67
C SER A 6 7.21 -17.70 -0.53
N VAL A 7 7.37 -16.38 -0.39
CA VAL A 7 7.77 -15.51 -1.50
C VAL A 7 9.28 -15.58 -1.70
N LYS A 8 9.73 -16.29 -2.74
CA LYS A 8 11.16 -16.41 -3.08
C LYS A 8 11.51 -15.70 -4.38
N ASN A 9 10.54 -15.45 -5.25
CA ASN A 9 10.71 -14.78 -6.52
C ASN A 9 9.43 -14.06 -6.98
N SER A 10 9.52 -13.29 -8.07
CA SER A 10 8.41 -12.52 -8.64
C SER A 10 7.20 -13.38 -9.07
N ASN A 11 7.40 -14.64 -9.46
CA ASN A 11 6.29 -15.52 -9.82
C ASN A 11 5.47 -15.96 -8.60
N ASP A 12 6.09 -16.03 -7.42
CA ASP A 12 5.37 -16.34 -6.18
C ASP A 12 4.43 -15.18 -5.79
N VAL A 13 4.86 -13.94 -6.03
CA VAL A 13 4.02 -12.74 -5.85
C VAL A 13 2.79 -12.80 -6.76
N VAL A 14 2.96 -13.18 -8.04
CA VAL A 14 1.85 -13.31 -8.99
C VAL A 14 0.84 -14.37 -8.53
N LYS A 15 1.31 -15.52 -8.02
CA LYS A 15 0.44 -16.59 -7.51
C LYS A 15 -0.35 -16.13 -6.28
N ILE A 16 0.29 -15.45 -5.35
CA ILE A 16 -0.37 -14.92 -4.15
C ILE A 16 -1.39 -13.84 -4.52
N VAL A 17 -1.04 -12.94 -5.45
CA VAL A 17 -1.97 -11.94 -5.97
C VAL A 17 -3.21 -12.60 -6.56
N ALA A 18 -3.03 -13.63 -7.39
CA ALA A 18 -4.14 -14.38 -7.99
C ALA A 18 -4.99 -15.11 -6.94
N GLU A 19 -4.36 -15.73 -5.95
CA GLU A 19 -5.05 -16.41 -4.84
C GLU A 19 -5.86 -15.42 -3.99
N LEU A 20 -5.27 -14.29 -3.60
CA LEU A 20 -5.95 -13.23 -2.84
C LEU A 20 -7.12 -12.63 -3.62
N ASP A 21 -6.92 -12.30 -4.90
CA ASP A 21 -7.99 -11.79 -5.76
C ASP A 21 -9.13 -12.81 -5.91
N SER A 22 -8.82 -14.12 -6.03
CA SER A 22 -9.84 -15.17 -6.09
C SER A 22 -10.64 -15.33 -4.80
N MET A 23 -10.06 -14.95 -3.65
CA MET A 23 -10.72 -14.92 -2.35
C MET A 23 -11.48 -13.60 -2.10
N GLY A 24 -11.47 -12.65 -3.05
CA GLY A 24 -12.07 -11.33 -2.91
C GLY A 24 -11.30 -10.41 -1.95
N ILE A 25 -10.11 -10.82 -1.50
CA ILE A 25 -9.20 -9.97 -0.73
C ILE A 25 -8.44 -9.12 -1.74
N GLN A 26 -8.68 -7.79 -1.72
CA GLN A 26 -8.05 -6.87 -2.67
C GLN A 26 -6.54 -7.12 -2.74
N SER A 27 -6.06 -7.59 -3.89
CA SER A 27 -4.66 -7.95 -4.04
C SER A 27 -3.76 -6.72 -4.06
N PHE A 28 -2.46 -6.99 -3.92
CA PHE A 28 -1.36 -6.03 -4.04
C PHE A 28 -1.38 -5.20 -5.34
N LEU A 29 -2.09 -5.64 -6.39
CA LEU A 29 -2.19 -4.97 -7.69
C LEU A 29 -3.65 -4.62 -8.11
N GLY A 30 -4.65 -4.82 -7.24
CA GLY A 30 -6.07 -4.75 -7.56
C GLY A 30 -6.86 -3.65 -6.83
N GLY A 31 -7.51 -2.75 -7.57
CA GLY A 31 -8.43 -1.73 -7.03
C GLY A 31 -7.76 -0.43 -6.55
N SER A 32 -8.58 0.57 -6.19
CA SER A 32 -8.12 1.90 -5.75
C SER A 32 -7.43 1.89 -4.38
N ASN A 33 -7.67 0.87 -3.56
CA ASN A 33 -7.11 0.73 -2.21
C ASN A 33 -5.94 -0.28 -2.17
N SER A 34 -5.42 -0.64 -3.34
CA SER A 34 -4.30 -1.57 -3.47
C SER A 34 -2.97 -0.93 -3.06
N PHE A 35 -1.93 -1.76 -2.90
CA PHE A 35 -0.55 -1.30 -2.74
C PHE A 35 -0.02 -0.62 -4.01
N LEU A 36 -0.41 -1.13 -5.19
CA LEU A 36 -0.11 -0.51 -6.48
C LEU A 36 -1.39 -0.33 -7.29
N PRO A 37 -2.17 0.74 -7.04
CA PRO A 37 -3.40 0.99 -7.77
C PRO A 37 -3.13 1.21 -9.26
N ARG A 38 -3.80 0.38 -10.07
CA ARG A 38 -3.70 0.40 -11.54
C ARG A 38 -4.77 1.29 -12.13
N LYS A 39 -4.39 2.12 -13.11
CA LYS A 39 -5.34 2.92 -13.89
C LYS A 39 -4.98 2.85 -15.37
N SER A 40 -5.97 2.54 -16.21
CA SER A 40 -5.87 2.71 -17.66
C SER A 40 -6.38 4.10 -18.03
N MET A 41 -5.58 4.90 -18.72
CA MET A 41 -5.98 6.20 -19.26
C MET A 41 -5.18 6.52 -20.53
N PRO A 42 -5.61 7.48 -21.36
CA PRO A 42 -4.81 7.95 -22.49
C PRO A 42 -3.39 8.32 -22.05
N ASP A 43 -2.40 7.93 -22.85
CA ASP A 43 -1.00 8.21 -22.52
C ASP A 43 -0.78 9.73 -22.47
N LYS A 44 -0.22 10.20 -21.36
CA LYS A 44 0.05 11.64 -21.14
C LYS A 44 0.94 12.28 -22.22
N LYS A 45 1.73 11.50 -22.96
CA LYS A 45 2.58 11.95 -24.08
C LYS A 45 1.95 11.64 -25.45
N ASN A 46 1.08 10.65 -25.56
CA ASN A 46 0.34 10.34 -26.79
C ASN A 46 -1.11 9.93 -26.49
N SER A 47 -2.02 10.90 -26.52
CA SER A 47 -3.44 10.68 -26.22
C SER A 47 -4.19 9.71 -27.17
N SER A 48 -3.59 9.32 -28.29
CA SER A 48 -4.18 8.34 -29.22
C SER A 48 -4.03 6.88 -28.77
N ILE A 49 -3.21 6.61 -27.74
CA ILE A 49 -3.03 5.29 -27.16
C ILE A 49 -3.40 5.29 -25.67
N TYR A 50 -3.89 4.17 -25.17
CA TYR A 50 -4.07 3.96 -23.73
C TYR A 50 -2.78 3.39 -23.14
N ALA A 51 -2.37 3.93 -22.00
CA ALA A 51 -1.27 3.40 -21.20
C ALA A 51 -1.79 2.90 -19.85
N LEU A 52 -1.11 1.88 -19.33
CA LEU A 52 -1.32 1.39 -17.98
C LEU A 52 -0.43 2.18 -17.02
N TYR A 53 -1.04 2.79 -16.01
CA TYR A 53 -0.36 3.52 -14.95
C TYR A 53 -0.41 2.74 -13.64
N LEU A 54 0.75 2.60 -13.01
CA LEU A 54 0.89 2.14 -11.63
C LEU A 54 1.14 3.38 -10.75
N ASN A 55 0.38 3.53 -9.67
CA ASN A 55 0.57 4.61 -8.71
C ASN A 55 1.01 4.06 -7.34
N GLN A 56 1.47 4.94 -6.46
CA GLN A 56 1.70 4.59 -5.05
C GLN A 56 0.36 4.40 -4.33
N GLY A 57 0.27 3.36 -3.51
CA GLY A 57 -0.88 3.04 -2.66
C GLY A 57 -0.44 2.26 -1.42
N GLY A 58 -1.39 1.61 -0.75
CA GLY A 58 -1.10 0.74 0.39
C GLY A 58 -0.83 1.46 1.72
N LEU A 59 -1.05 2.77 1.79
CA LEU A 59 -1.11 3.51 3.05
C LEU A 59 -2.56 3.64 3.49
N SER A 60 -2.84 3.30 4.75
CA SER A 60 -4.17 3.46 5.33
C SER A 60 -4.45 4.90 5.75
N LEU A 61 -3.41 5.67 6.10
CA LEU A 61 -3.53 7.10 6.37
C LEU A 61 -3.33 7.95 5.10
N PRO A 62 -3.89 9.17 5.04
CA PRO A 62 -4.03 9.92 3.79
C PRO A 62 -2.73 10.34 3.09
N ASP A 63 -1.62 10.41 3.83
CA ASP A 63 -0.33 10.85 3.30
C ASP A 63 0.83 10.18 4.06
N ARG A 64 1.97 10.03 3.39
CA ARG A 64 3.20 9.53 4.00
C ARG A 64 3.63 10.33 5.24
N SER A 65 3.32 11.63 5.30
CA SER A 65 3.70 12.50 6.41
C SER A 65 3.11 12.02 7.74
N TYR A 66 1.95 11.36 7.74
CA TYR A 66 1.34 10.84 8.97
C TYR A 66 2.19 9.79 9.68
N TYR A 67 3.07 9.10 8.93
CA TYR A 67 3.98 8.08 9.45
C TYR A 67 5.37 8.64 9.78
N LEU A 68 5.75 9.78 9.19
CA LEU A 68 7.14 10.28 9.21
C LEU A 68 7.32 11.58 10.02
N ASP A 69 6.32 12.46 10.05
CA ASP A 69 6.40 13.74 10.75
C ASP A 69 5.88 13.65 12.19
N LYS A 70 6.67 14.18 13.15
CA LYS A 70 6.29 14.22 14.57
C LYS A 70 4.97 14.93 14.86
N LYS A 71 4.57 15.91 14.02
CA LYS A 71 3.28 16.62 14.19
C LYS A 71 2.06 15.70 14.15
N PHE A 72 2.19 14.52 13.57
CA PHE A 72 1.10 13.55 13.43
C PHE A 72 1.24 12.36 14.40
N GLU A 73 2.18 12.40 15.36
CA GLU A 73 2.42 11.28 16.29
C GLU A 73 1.16 10.84 17.05
N ASN A 74 0.32 11.80 17.43
CA ASN A 74 -0.96 11.51 18.10
C ASN A 74 -1.92 10.77 17.17
N VAL A 75 -2.00 11.18 15.90
CA VAL A 75 -2.86 10.51 14.90
C VAL A 75 -2.33 9.10 14.61
N LEU A 76 -1.02 8.94 14.48
CA LEU A 76 -0.39 7.64 14.26
C LEU A 76 -0.63 6.71 15.46
N LYS A 77 -0.58 7.24 16.68
CA LYS A 77 -0.89 6.49 17.90
C LYS A 77 -2.36 6.03 17.91
N GLU A 78 -3.32 6.93 17.67
CA GLU A 78 -4.74 6.55 17.65
C GLU A 78 -5.05 5.54 16.54
N TYR A 79 -4.40 5.68 15.38
CA TYR A 79 -4.47 4.69 14.32
C TYR A 79 -3.88 3.33 14.75
N SER A 80 -2.73 3.32 15.40
CA SER A 80 -2.14 2.11 15.98
C SER A 80 -3.10 1.39 16.93
N ASP A 81 -3.72 2.14 17.83
CA ASP A 81 -4.67 1.61 18.81
C ASP A 81 -5.95 1.09 18.12
N HIS A 82 -6.39 1.76 17.05
CA HIS A 82 -7.50 1.29 16.22
C HIS A 82 -7.20 -0.05 15.55
N VAL A 83 -6.02 -0.21 14.95
CA VAL A 83 -5.60 -1.47 14.31
C VAL A 83 -5.59 -2.61 15.31
N GLU A 84 -5.08 -2.41 16.53
CA GLU A 84 -5.10 -3.43 17.58
C GLU A 84 -6.54 -3.86 17.92
N LYS A 85 -7.44 -2.89 18.11
CA LYS A 85 -8.85 -3.14 18.40
C LYS A 85 -9.53 -3.94 17.30
N MET A 86 -9.21 -3.68 16.04
CA MET A 86 -9.74 -4.46 14.92
C MET A 86 -9.31 -5.93 15.00
N PHE A 87 -8.02 -6.20 15.25
CA PHE A 87 -7.56 -7.59 15.41
C PHE A 87 -8.17 -8.29 16.63
N LEU A 88 -8.39 -7.58 17.73
CA LEU A 88 -9.12 -8.11 18.88
C LEU A 88 -10.57 -8.47 18.52
N LEU A 89 -11.27 -7.61 17.77
CA LEU A 89 -12.63 -7.88 17.29
C LEU A 89 -12.70 -9.08 16.34
N PHE A 90 -11.64 -9.31 15.55
CA PHE A 90 -11.49 -10.50 14.72
C PHE A 90 -11.10 -11.77 15.50
N GLY A 91 -11.03 -11.71 16.84
CA GLY A 91 -10.81 -12.88 17.69
C GLY A 91 -9.34 -13.19 18.01
N HIS A 92 -8.40 -12.31 17.67
CA HIS A 92 -7.02 -12.48 18.11
C HIS A 92 -6.89 -12.27 19.62
N LYS A 93 -6.00 -13.04 20.26
CA LYS A 93 -5.57 -12.78 21.64
C LYS A 93 -4.76 -11.49 21.69
N LYS A 94 -4.74 -10.80 22.85
CA LYS A 94 -4.01 -9.54 23.06
C LYS A 94 -2.59 -9.52 22.51
N LYS A 95 -1.80 -10.58 22.77
CA LYS A 95 -0.44 -10.69 22.24
C LYS A 95 -0.41 -10.72 20.70
N GLY A 96 -1.27 -11.53 20.08
CA GLY A 96 -1.35 -11.63 18.62
C GLY A 96 -1.89 -10.36 17.96
N ALA A 97 -2.82 -9.65 18.59
CA ALA A 97 -3.30 -8.36 18.12
C ALA A 97 -2.19 -7.28 18.16
N ALA A 98 -1.41 -7.25 19.24
CA ALA A 98 -0.27 -6.35 19.36
C ALA A 98 0.84 -6.65 18.34
N GLU A 99 1.12 -7.92 18.06
CA GLU A 99 2.05 -8.35 17.01
C GLU A 99 1.56 -7.95 15.61
N ALA A 100 0.28 -8.18 15.31
CA ALA A 100 -0.33 -7.80 14.04
C ALA A 100 -0.32 -6.28 13.83
N ARG A 101 -0.68 -5.50 14.87
CA ARG A 101 -0.57 -4.04 14.87
C ARG A 101 0.84 -3.57 14.53
N LYS A 102 1.86 -4.17 15.16
CA LYS A 102 3.26 -3.83 14.90
C LYS A 102 3.62 -4.12 13.44
N ALA A 103 3.26 -5.30 12.93
CA ALA A 103 3.56 -5.68 11.55
C ALA A 103 2.91 -4.73 10.53
N VAL A 104 1.65 -4.33 10.75
CA VAL A 104 0.95 -3.35 9.90
C VAL A 104 1.70 -2.02 9.89
N LEU A 105 2.03 -1.48 11.07
CA LEU A 105 2.74 -0.20 11.15
C LEU A 105 4.13 -0.25 10.53
N ASP A 106 4.88 -1.35 10.71
CA ASP A 106 6.20 -1.50 10.12
C ASP A 106 6.12 -1.46 8.58
N ILE A 107 5.20 -2.24 7.99
CA ILE A 107 4.98 -2.29 6.53
C ILE A 107 4.56 -0.92 5.99
N GLU A 108 3.55 -0.30 6.59
CA GLU A 108 3.05 1.01 6.15
C GLU A 108 4.10 2.11 6.31
N THR A 109 4.95 2.03 7.34
CA THR A 109 6.05 3.00 7.54
C THR A 109 7.12 2.86 6.47
N GLU A 110 7.51 1.64 6.10
CA GLU A 110 8.46 1.42 5.00
C GLU A 110 7.87 1.86 3.65
N LEU A 111 6.58 1.61 3.41
CA LEU A 111 5.88 2.13 2.23
C LEU A 111 5.83 3.67 2.23
N ALA A 112 5.60 4.29 3.39
CA ALA A 112 5.61 5.74 3.53
C ALA A 112 6.99 6.32 3.24
N LYS A 113 8.08 5.65 3.61
CA LYS A 113 9.45 6.06 3.25
C LYS A 113 9.72 5.97 1.74
N ALA A 114 9.18 4.95 1.07
CA ALA A 114 9.31 4.75 -0.37
C ALA A 114 8.35 5.63 -1.21
N SER A 115 7.29 6.16 -0.60
CA SER A 115 6.27 6.97 -1.27
C SER A 115 6.76 8.39 -1.59
N ILE A 116 6.29 8.96 -2.70
CA ILE A 116 6.58 10.34 -3.10
C ILE A 116 5.62 11.29 -2.34
N SER A 117 6.07 12.49 -1.96
CA SER A 117 5.20 13.46 -1.28
C SER A 117 4.15 14.04 -2.22
N ARG A 118 3.02 14.52 -1.67
CA ARG A 118 1.99 15.19 -2.49
C ARG A 118 2.48 16.45 -3.18
N ALA A 119 3.46 17.15 -2.62
CA ALA A 119 4.04 18.33 -3.25
C ALA A 119 4.79 17.94 -4.54
N GLU A 120 5.61 16.90 -4.46
CA GLU A 120 6.33 16.34 -5.62
C GLU A 120 5.37 15.74 -6.66
N LEU A 121 4.29 15.07 -6.24
CA LEU A 121 3.27 14.53 -7.17
C LEU A 121 2.52 15.61 -7.97
N ARG A 122 2.43 16.85 -7.44
CA ARG A 122 1.81 17.97 -8.15
C ARG A 122 2.73 18.59 -9.19
N ASP A 123 4.04 18.43 -9.05
CA ASP A 123 5.03 18.85 -10.04
C ASP A 123 5.13 17.82 -11.19
N GLN A 124 4.00 17.61 -11.87
CA GLN A 124 3.81 16.55 -12.86
C GLN A 124 4.78 16.60 -14.06
N GLU A 125 5.42 17.76 -14.31
CA GLU A 125 6.35 17.93 -15.43
C GLU A 125 7.73 17.30 -15.18
N LYS A 126 8.11 17.00 -13.93
CA LYS A 126 9.52 16.79 -13.60
C LYS A 126 10.03 15.35 -13.46
N LYS A 127 9.37 14.35 -14.08
CA LYS A 127 9.81 12.92 -14.22
C LYS A 127 9.19 11.90 -13.24
N LEU A 128 7.87 11.87 -13.06
CA LEU A 128 7.24 10.81 -12.24
C LEU A 128 6.62 9.66 -13.05
N VAL A 129 6.63 9.74 -14.39
CA VAL A 129 6.20 8.64 -15.25
C VAL A 129 7.42 7.86 -15.71
N ASN A 130 7.77 6.81 -14.96
CA ASN A 130 8.77 5.84 -15.39
C ASN A 130 8.09 4.82 -16.32
N LYS A 131 8.30 4.98 -17.62
CA LYS A 131 7.82 4.00 -18.61
C LYS A 131 8.71 2.76 -18.50
N ILE A 132 8.11 1.65 -18.09
CA ILE A 132 8.76 0.33 -18.11
C ILE A 132 8.57 -0.21 -19.54
N ASN A 133 9.66 -0.43 -20.25
CA ASN A 133 9.69 -1.07 -21.58
C ASN A 133 10.05 -2.55 -21.42
#